data_AF-A0A090X3R5-F1
#
_entry.id   AF-A0A090X3R5-F1
#
_cell.length_a   1.000
_cell.length_b   1.000
_cell.length_c   1.000
_cell.angle_alpha   90.00
_cell.angle_beta   90.00
_cell.angle_gamma   90.00
#
_symmetry.space_group_name_H-M   'P 1'
#
loop_
_entity.id
_entity.type
_entity.pdbx_description
1 polymer ?
#
loop_
_entity_poly.entity_id
_entity_poly.type
_entity_poly.pdbx_seq_one_letter_code
_entity_poly.pdbx_strand_id
1 'polypeptide(L)' 'MFDAITAKGVIADWREPDVIRIAPVPLYNNFEDCWRFVDVLKSEL' A
#
# COMPACT_ATOMS: atom_id res chain seq x y z
N MET A 1 -4.00 10.13 4.14
CA MET A 1 -4.08 8.84 3.44
C MET A 1 -2.84 7.96 3.67
N PHE A 2 -1.62 8.42 3.38
CA PHE A 2 -0.39 7.63 3.59
C PHE A 2 -0.22 7.10 5.03
N ASP A 3 -0.41 7.96 6.04
CA ASP A 3 -0.31 7.55 7.45
C ASP A 3 -1.38 6.52 7.83
N ALA A 4 -2.58 6.61 7.24
CA ALA A 4 -3.69 5.71 7.55
C ALA A 4 -3.47 4.30 7.00
N ILE A 5 -2.98 4.17 5.75
CA ILE A 5 -2.59 2.86 5.20
C ILE A 5 -1.38 2.28 5.94
N THR A 6 -0.44 3.14 6.38
CA THR A 6 0.73 2.72 7.16
C THR A 6 0.33 2.16 8.53
N ALA A 7 -0.62 2.80 9.21
CA ALA A 7 -1.17 2.31 10.48
C ALA A 7 -1.87 0.93 10.34
N LYS A 8 -2.36 0.60 9.14
CA LYS A 8 -2.95 -0.71 8.81
C LYS A 8 -1.91 -1.75 8.36
N GLY A 9 -0.62 -1.43 8.45
CA GLY A 9 0.48 -2.36 8.15
C GLY A 9 0.96 -2.34 6.70
N VAL A 10 0.49 -1.39 5.87
CA VAL A 10 0.99 -1.22 4.51
C VAL A 10 2.28 -0.40 4.53
N ILE A 11 3.39 -0.99 4.10
CA ILE A 11 4.67 -0.28 3.97
C ILE A 11 4.81 0.20 2.53
N ALA A 12 4.84 1.52 2.34
CA ALA A 12 4.94 2.16 1.04
C ALA A 12 5.95 3.32 1.05
N ASP A 13 6.35 3.78 -0.13
CA ASP A 13 7.27 4.92 -0.29
C ASP A 13 6.48 6.19 -0.64
N TRP A 14 6.62 7.23 0.18
CA TRP A 14 6.05 8.56 -0.09
C TRP A 14 7.02 9.41 -0.91
N ARG A 15 6.52 10.11 -1.93
CA ARG A 15 7.29 11.06 -2.74
C ARG A 15 6.55 12.36 -2.96
N GLU A 16 7.31 13.44 -2.88
CA GLU A 16 6.79 14.79 -3.10
C GLU A 16 6.56 15.09 -4.59
N PRO A 17 5.53 15.88 -4.93
CA PRO A 17 4.33 16.13 -4.13
C PRO A 17 3.29 15.00 -4.35
N ASP A 18 2.72 14.49 -3.25
CA ASP A 18 1.50 13.65 -3.21
C ASP A 18 1.52 12.31 -3.96
N VAL A 19 2.69 11.67 -4.09
CA VAL A 19 2.82 10.36 -4.74
C VAL A 19 3.10 9.26 -3.72
N ILE A 20 2.31 8.18 -3.76
CA ILE A 20 2.58 6.94 -3.02
C ILE A 20 3.04 5.87 -4.03
N ARG A 21 4.21 5.28 -3.81
CA ARG A 21 4.73 4.16 -4.62
C ARG A 21 4.62 2.86 -3.85
N ILE A 22 4.08 1.85 -4.52
CA ILE A 22 4.05 0.46 -4.06
C ILE A 22 4.62 -0.44 -5.14
N ALA A 23 5.48 -1.35 -4.72
CA ALA A 23 6.12 -2.33 -5.57
C ALA A 23 6.09 -3.70 -4.86
N PRO A 24 5.08 -4.55 -5.11
CA PRO A 24 5.09 -5.91 -4.59
C PRO A 24 6.24 -6.69 -5.24
N VAL A 25 7.00 -7.40 -4.42
CA VAL A 25 8.15 -8.18 -4.87
C VAL A 25 7.75 -9.65 -4.99
N PRO A 26 7.84 -10.26 -6.19
CA PRO A 26 7.35 -11.61 -6.42
C PRO A 26 7.98 -12.70 -5.53
N LEU A 27 9.17 -12.45 -4.98
CA LEU A 27 9.87 -13.40 -4.13
C LEU A 27 9.14 -13.66 -2.80
N TYR A 28 8.42 -12.65 -2.27
CA TYR A 28 7.81 -12.72 -0.95
C TYR A 28 6.41 -12.14 -0.85
N ASN A 29 5.87 -11.58 -1.95
CA ASN A 29 4.48 -11.16 -2.04
C ASN A 29 3.69 -12.11 -2.94
N ASN A 30 2.44 -12.34 -2.55
CA ASN A 30 1.48 -13.11 -3.33
C ASN A 30 0.36 -12.19 -3.87
N PHE A 31 -0.55 -12.75 -4.68
CA PHE A 31 -1.70 -12.00 -5.21
C PHE A 31 -2.69 -11.54 -4.14
N GLU A 32 -2.82 -12.27 -3.03
CA GLU A 32 -3.68 -11.90 -1.91
C GLU A 32 -3.17 -10.66 -1.19
N ASP A 33 -1.86 -10.49 -1.03
CA ASP A 33 -1.25 -9.28 -0.46
C ASP A 33 -1.60 -8.04 -1.30
N CYS A 34 -1.52 -8.16 -2.63
CA CYS A 34 -1.92 -7.10 -3.55
C CYS A 34 -3.42 -6.79 -3.44
N TRP A 35 -4.26 -7.83 -3.31
CA TRP A 35 -5.70 -7.65 -3.12
C TRP A 35 -6.02 -6.93 -1.81
N ARG A 36 -5.42 -7.38 -0.70
CA ARG A 36 -5.57 -6.77 0.63
C ARG A 36 -5.15 -5.31 0.62
N PHE A 37 -4.04 -4.97 -0.05
CA PHE A 37 -3.63 -3.59 -0.23
C PHE A 37 -4.72 -2.74 -0.92
N VAL A 38 -5.31 -3.25 -2.02
CA VAL A 38 -6.38 -2.54 -2.73
C VAL A 38 -7.60 -2.32 -1.86
N ASP A 39 -7.99 -3.31 -1.05
CA ASP A 39 -9.13 -3.17 -0.13
C ASP A 39 -8.85 -2.14 0.98
N VAL A 40 -7.64 -2.15 1.54
CA VAL A 40 -7.19 -1.13 2.49
C VAL A 40 -7.23 0.26 1.85
N LEU A 41 -6.71 0.40 0.63
CA LEU A 41 -6.69 1.67 -0.08
C LEU A 41 -8.10 2.20 -0.34
N LYS A 42 -9.04 1.35 -0.77
CA LYS A 42 -10.45 1.73 -0.97
C LYS A 42 -11.14 2.17 0.31
N SER A 43 -10.77 1.59 1.46
CA SER A 43 -11.37 1.96 2.75
C SER A 43 -10.92 3.32 3.29
N GLU A 44 -9.81 3.85 2.75
CA GLU A 44 -9.19 5.14 3.15
C GLU A 44 -9.39 6.24 2.11
N LEU A 45 -10.15 5.95 1.05
CA LEU A 45 -10.52 6.85 -0.04
C LEU A 45 -11.82 7.59 0.29
#